data_AF-A0A7W1YBR9-F1
#
_entry.id   AF-A0A7W1YBR9-F1
#
_cell.length_a   1.000
_cell.length_b   1.000
_cell.length_c   1.000
_cell.angle_alpha   90.00
_cell.angle_beta   90.00
_cell.angle_gamma   90.00
#
_symmetry.space_group_name_H-M   'P 1'
#
loop_
_entity.id
_entity.type
_entity.pdbx_description
1 polymer ?
#
loop_
_entity_poly.entity_id
_entity_poly.type
_entity_poly.pdbx_seq_one_letter_code
_entity_poly.pdbx_strand_id
1 'polypeptide(L)'
;MSTAVLNLGAERNSIAFKALSAAAGLWFVTAVAGQWMFVFYIASFYGYSVARGRVEVWNKTLAHGWVAGDGIGNGALAVHLLLAAMITLSGALQITSQVRRRFPLFHRWNGRLYVLAAFIMGVSGLY
;
A
#
# COMPACT_ATOMS: atom_id res chain seq x y z
N MET A 1 6.24 37.79 20.75
CA MET A 1 6.22 36.35 20.40
C MET A 1 5.58 35.60 21.57
N SER A 2 4.51 34.83 21.34
CA SER A 2 3.71 34.20 22.40
C SER A 2 4.45 33.03 23.06
N THR A 3 4.36 32.89 24.39
CA THR A 3 4.96 31.82 25.22
C THR A 3 4.67 30.41 24.70
N ALA A 4 3.54 30.21 24.02
CA ALA A 4 3.17 28.97 23.37
C ALA A 4 4.18 28.52 22.28
N VAL A 5 4.77 29.45 21.53
CA VAL A 5 5.74 29.14 20.46
C VAL A 5 7.09 28.69 21.06
N LEU A 6 7.49 29.30 22.17
CA LEU A 6 8.71 28.92 22.90
C LEU A 6 8.56 27.52 23.52
N ASN A 7 7.39 27.20 24.04
CA ASN A 7 7.11 25.91 24.67
C ASN A 7 7.13 24.76 23.65
N LEU A 8 6.55 24.97 22.46
CA LEU A 8 6.62 23.99 21.34
C LEU A 8 8.04 23.74 20.85
N GLY A 9 8.89 24.77 20.87
CA GLY A 9 10.31 24.65 20.54
C GLY A 9 11.11 23.84 21.56
N ALA A 10 10.83 24.03 22.86
CA ALA A 10 11.45 23.26 23.93
C ALA A 10 11.01 21.79 23.93
N GLU A 11 9.71 21.53 23.77
CA GLU A 11 9.12 20.18 23.63
C GLU A 11 9.76 19.39 22.48
N ARG A 12 9.90 20.00 21.29
CA ARG A 12 10.56 19.38 20.13
C ARG A 12 12.04 19.06 20.34
N ASN A 13 12.71 19.81 21.22
CA ASN A 13 14.13 19.63 21.49
C ASN A 13 14.42 18.61 22.60
N SER A 14 13.40 18.17 23.33
CA SER A 14 13.52 17.14 24.35
C SER A 14 13.99 15.80 23.78
N ILE A 15 14.72 15.04 24.60
CA ILE A 15 15.19 13.69 24.24
C ILE A 15 13.98 12.77 23.97
N ALA A 16 12.92 12.89 24.76
CA ALA A 16 11.70 12.12 24.60
C ALA A 16 11.05 12.33 23.22
N PHE A 17 10.91 13.58 22.78
CA PHE A 17 10.34 13.89 21.47
C PHE A 17 11.19 13.35 20.31
N LYS A 18 12.52 13.48 20.41
CA LYS A 18 13.46 12.94 19.41
C LYS A 18 13.39 11.42 19.34
N ALA A 19 13.37 10.75 20.49
CA ALA A 19 13.26 9.29 20.56
C ALA A 19 11.93 8.80 19.98
N LEU A 20 10.81 9.44 20.31
CA LEU A 20 9.49 9.11 19.77
C LEU A 20 9.44 9.32 18.24
N SER A 21 9.98 10.42 17.75
CA SER A 21 10.04 10.72 16.31
C SER A 21 10.88 9.69 15.56
N ALA A 22 12.02 9.28 16.12
CA ALA A 22 12.87 8.25 15.55
C ALA A 22 12.16 6.87 15.53
N ALA A 23 11.49 6.50 16.62
CA ALA A 23 10.73 5.26 16.71
C ALA A 23 9.59 5.21 15.68
N ALA A 24 8.82 6.29 15.54
CA ALA A 24 7.76 6.40 14.54
C ALA A 24 8.32 6.31 13.11
N GLY A 25 9.45 6.97 12.84
CA GLY A 25 10.15 6.89 11.57
C GLY A 25 10.62 5.47 11.23
N LEU A 26 11.27 4.79 12.19
CA LEU A 26 11.74 3.42 12.03
C LEU A 26 10.57 2.46 11.77
N TRP A 27 9.51 2.56 12.56
CA TRP A 27 8.30 1.75 12.37
C TRP A 27 7.71 1.97 10.97
N PHE A 28 7.54 3.23 10.56
CA PHE A 28 6.98 3.56 9.26
C PHE A 28 7.83 3.01 8.11
N VAL A 29 9.15 3.22 8.15
CA VAL A 29 10.06 2.71 7.12
C VAL A 29 10.01 1.18 7.05
N THR A 30 10.01 0.52 8.20
CA THR A 30 9.93 -0.96 8.27
C THR A 30 8.62 -1.47 7.69
N ALA A 31 7.49 -0.86 8.05
CA ALA A 31 6.17 -1.22 7.55
C ALA A 31 6.06 -1.02 6.03
N VAL A 32 6.51 0.13 5.51
CA VAL A 32 6.50 0.42 4.07
C VAL A 32 7.43 -0.52 3.30
N ALA A 33 8.62 -0.82 3.82
CA ALA A 33 9.54 -1.77 3.20
C ALA A 33 8.92 -3.16 3.07
N GLY A 34 8.32 -3.68 4.16
CA GLY A 34 7.62 -4.96 4.13
C GLY A 34 6.43 -4.97 3.16
N GLN A 35 5.64 -3.90 3.14
CA GLN A 35 4.53 -3.73 2.20
C GLN A 35 5.00 -3.72 0.75
N TRP A 36 6.09 -3.02 0.43
CA TRP A 36 6.63 -2.97 -0.93
C TRP A 36 7.29 -4.28 -1.35
N MET A 37 7.92 -5.01 -0.43
CA MET A 37 8.37 -6.38 -0.68
C MET A 37 7.19 -7.30 -1.02
N PHE A 38 6.05 -7.15 -0.34
CA PHE A 38 4.84 -7.91 -0.65
C PHE A 38 4.24 -7.55 -2.02
N VAL A 39 4.19 -6.25 -2.36
CA VAL A 39 3.80 -5.80 -3.72
C VAL A 39 4.73 -6.39 -4.78
N PHE A 40 6.05 -6.37 -4.54
CA PHE A 40 7.03 -6.97 -5.44
C PHE A 40 6.82 -8.48 -5.60
N TYR A 41 6.54 -9.19 -4.51
CA TYR A 41 6.18 -10.60 -4.54
C TYR A 41 4.92 -10.83 -5.39
N ILE A 42 3.87 -10.02 -5.21
CA ILE A 42 2.63 -10.17 -5.99
C ILE A 42 2.93 -10.01 -7.49
N ALA A 43 3.63 -8.94 -7.86
CA ALA A 43 3.96 -8.65 -9.25
C ALA A 43 4.85 -9.73 -9.87
N SER A 44 5.88 -10.16 -9.14
CA SER A 44 6.89 -11.11 -9.65
C SER A 44 6.41 -12.55 -9.69
N PHE A 45 5.53 -12.97 -8.77
CA PHE A 45 5.00 -14.32 -8.77
C PHE A 45 3.74 -14.43 -9.62
N TYR A 46 2.68 -13.70 -9.25
CA TYR A 46 1.37 -13.81 -9.91
C TYR A 46 1.38 -13.12 -11.28
N GLY A 47 1.95 -11.92 -11.39
CA GLY A 47 2.03 -11.19 -12.66
C GLY A 47 2.89 -11.92 -13.70
N TYR A 48 4.06 -12.43 -13.28
CA TYR A 48 4.93 -13.21 -14.16
C TYR A 48 4.29 -14.54 -14.60
N SER A 49 3.57 -15.24 -13.72
CA SER A 49 2.94 -16.50 -14.10
C SER A 49 1.81 -16.31 -15.11
N VAL A 50 1.07 -15.20 -15.03
CA VAL A 50 0.10 -14.78 -16.07
C VAL A 50 0.82 -14.54 -17.40
N ALA A 51 1.92 -13.78 -17.39
CA ALA A 51 2.70 -13.50 -18.61
C ALA A 51 3.27 -14.76 -19.28
N ARG A 52 3.46 -15.84 -18.52
CA ARG A 52 3.93 -17.14 -19.01
C ARG A 52 2.81 -18.14 -19.31
N GLY A 53 1.54 -17.75 -19.13
CA GLY A 53 0.38 -18.62 -19.32
C GLY A 53 0.32 -19.80 -18.34
N ARG A 54 0.89 -19.64 -17.13
CA ARG A 54 0.97 -20.67 -16.09
C ARG A 54 0.20 -20.23 -14.85
N VAL A 55 -1.08 -19.91 -15.00
CA VAL A 55 -1.92 -19.36 -13.92
C VAL A 55 -2.23 -20.38 -12.82
N GLU A 56 -2.15 -21.67 -13.13
CA GLU A 56 -2.39 -22.78 -12.21
C GLU A 56 -1.41 -22.79 -11.03
N VAL A 57 -0.23 -22.17 -11.19
CA VAL A 57 0.77 -22.08 -10.12
C VAL A 57 0.32 -21.20 -8.96
N TRP A 58 -0.74 -20.39 -9.12
CA TRP A 58 -1.33 -19.60 -8.05
C TRP A 58 -1.82 -20.50 -6.89
N ASN A 59 -2.19 -21.76 -7.18
CA ASN A 59 -2.59 -22.75 -6.19
C ASN A 59 -1.45 -23.23 -5.27
N LYS A 60 -0.19 -22.86 -5.55
CA LYS A 60 0.94 -23.19 -4.66
C LYS A 60 0.93 -22.37 -3.38
N THR A 61 0.35 -21.17 -3.42
CA THR A 61 0.39 -20.18 -2.34
C THR A 61 -1.00 -19.78 -1.88
N LEU A 62 -2.01 -19.91 -2.75
CA LEU A 62 -3.41 -19.69 -2.44
C LEU A 62 -4.13 -21.03 -2.39
N ALA A 63 -4.99 -21.24 -1.41
CA ALA A 63 -5.77 -22.47 -1.32
C ALA A 63 -6.62 -22.69 -2.58
N HIS A 64 -7.20 -21.62 -3.13
CA HIS A 64 -8.04 -21.62 -4.34
C HIS A 64 -7.59 -20.46 -5.24
N GLY A 65 -6.41 -20.59 -5.84
CA GLY A 65 -5.79 -19.57 -6.70
C GLY A 65 -6.22 -19.62 -8.17
N TRP A 66 -6.51 -20.80 -8.70
CA TRP A 66 -7.02 -20.99 -10.06
C TRP A 66 -7.90 -22.24 -10.12
N VAL A 67 -9.12 -22.08 -10.62
CA VAL A 67 -10.10 -23.16 -10.80
C VAL A 67 -10.46 -23.29 -12.28
N ALA A 68 -10.21 -24.45 -12.87
CA ALA A 68 -10.50 -24.68 -14.28
C ALA A 68 -12.01 -24.54 -14.55
N GLY A 69 -12.39 -23.75 -15.56
CA GLY A 69 -13.78 -23.49 -15.93
C GLY A 69 -14.46 -22.34 -15.17
N ASP A 70 -13.86 -21.82 -14.08
CA ASP A 70 -14.41 -20.69 -13.31
C ASP A 70 -13.80 -19.35 -13.74
N GLY A 71 -14.24 -18.83 -14.88
CA GLY A 71 -13.75 -17.55 -15.40
C GLY A 71 -14.02 -16.36 -14.47
N ILE A 72 -15.17 -16.35 -13.79
CA ILE A 72 -15.61 -15.24 -12.94
C ILE A 72 -14.79 -15.21 -11.64
N GLY A 73 -14.68 -16.34 -10.94
CA GLY A 73 -13.91 -16.43 -9.70
C GLY A 73 -12.43 -16.15 -9.91
N ASN A 74 -11.84 -16.73 -10.96
CA ASN A 74 -10.44 -16.46 -11.31
C ASN A 74 -10.20 -14.99 -11.67
N GLY A 75 -11.12 -14.38 -12.44
CA GLY A 75 -11.05 -12.96 -12.79
C GLY A 75 -11.17 -12.05 -11.56
N ALA A 76 -12.11 -12.36 -10.66
CA ALA A 76 -12.31 -11.63 -9.41
C ALA A 76 -11.06 -11.68 -8.53
N LEU A 77 -10.44 -12.86 -8.38
CA LEU A 77 -9.18 -13.00 -7.64
C LEU A 77 -8.04 -12.20 -8.28
N ALA A 78 -7.90 -12.25 -9.61
CA ALA A 78 -6.87 -11.48 -10.32
C ALA A 78 -7.03 -9.97 -10.10
N VAL A 79 -8.26 -9.46 -10.20
CA VAL A 79 -8.59 -8.05 -9.92
C VAL A 79 -8.32 -7.72 -8.46
N HIS A 80 -8.69 -8.60 -7.52
CA HIS A 80 -8.42 -8.40 -6.10
C HIS A 80 -6.92 -8.27 -5.81
N LEU A 81 -6.09 -9.17 -6.32
CA LEU A 81 -4.63 -9.12 -6.14
C LEU A 81 -4.03 -7.84 -6.73
N LEU A 82 -4.52 -7.40 -7.89
CA LEU A 82 -4.09 -6.15 -8.53
C LEU A 82 -4.45 -4.93 -7.67
N LEU A 83 -5.70 -4.83 -7.21
CA LEU A 83 -6.17 -3.72 -6.39
C LEU A 83 -5.47 -3.70 -5.03
N ALA A 84 -5.24 -4.86 -4.41
CA ALA A 84 -4.48 -4.98 -3.17
C ALA A 84 -3.05 -4.44 -3.35
N ALA A 85 -2.33 -4.89 -4.38
CA ALA A 85 -0.99 -4.39 -4.69
C ALA A 85 -0.98 -2.87 -4.95
N MET A 86 -1.97 -2.38 -5.71
CA MET A 86 -2.11 -0.96 -6.04
C MET A 86 -2.35 -0.10 -4.79
N ILE A 87 -3.24 -0.52 -3.89
CA ILE A 87 -3.56 0.21 -2.65
C ILE A 87 -2.37 0.20 -1.70
N THR A 88 -1.70 -0.94 -1.54
CA THR A 88 -0.52 -1.06 -0.68
C THR A 88 0.61 -0.14 -1.16
N LEU A 89 0.88 -0.10 -2.47
CA LEU A 89 1.88 0.80 -3.05
C LEU A 89 1.47 2.28 -2.92
N SER A 90 0.25 2.59 -3.35
CA SER A 90 -0.26 3.97 -3.45
C SER A 90 -0.48 4.61 -2.08
N GLY A 91 -0.89 3.83 -1.07
CA GLY A 91 -1.15 4.31 0.29
C GLY A 91 0.12 4.86 0.96
N ALA A 92 1.23 4.13 0.87
CA ALA A 92 2.52 4.57 1.39
C ALA A 92 2.98 5.89 0.74
N LEU A 93 2.82 6.00 -0.58
CA LEU A 93 3.13 7.23 -1.32
C LEU A 93 2.19 8.39 -0.95
N GLN A 94 0.92 8.10 -0.65
CA GLN A 94 -0.08 9.11 -0.30
C GLN A 94 0.17 9.74 1.08
N ILE A 95 0.58 8.95 2.07
CA ILE A 95 0.82 9.44 3.45
C ILE A 95 2.13 10.24 3.53
N THR A 96 3.06 10.04 2.58
CA THR A 96 4.38 10.67 2.59
C THR A 96 4.31 12.17 2.29
N SER A 97 4.60 13.01 3.29
CA SER A 97 4.51 14.47 3.19
C SER A 97 5.39 15.10 2.10
N GLN A 98 6.54 14.49 1.83
CA GLN A 98 7.51 14.90 0.82
C GLN A 98 6.94 14.73 -0.59
N VAL A 99 6.20 13.64 -0.84
CA VAL A 99 5.52 13.40 -2.12
C VAL A 99 4.45 14.47 -2.35
N ARG A 100 3.63 14.75 -1.32
CA ARG A 100 2.61 15.80 -1.39
C ARG A 100 3.19 17.18 -1.70
N ARG A 101 4.31 17.55 -1.09
CA ARG A 101 4.93 18.88 -1.25
C ARG A 101 5.68 19.03 -2.57
N ARG A 102 6.38 17.98 -3.02
CA ARG A 102 7.25 18.04 -4.21
C ARG A 102 6.52 17.67 -5.51
N PHE A 103 5.50 16.80 -5.43
CA PHE A 103 4.77 16.30 -6.59
C PHE A 103 3.25 16.38 -6.36
N PRO A 104 2.66 17.59 -6.25
CA PRO A 104 1.26 17.76 -5.89
C PRO A 104 0.27 17.19 -6.93
N LEU A 105 0.60 17.26 -8.23
CA LEU A 105 -0.23 16.67 -9.28
C LEU A 105 -0.27 15.15 -9.18
N PHE A 106 0.90 14.52 -8.99
CA PHE A 106 1.01 13.08 -8.76
C PHE A 106 0.22 12.67 -7.51
N HIS A 107 0.40 13.37 -6.39
CA HIS A 107 -0.30 13.09 -5.14
C HIS A 107 -1.84 13.16 -5.28
N ARG A 108 -2.37 14.10 -6.08
CA ARG A 108 -3.81 14.21 -6.34
C ARG A 108 -4.34 13.04 -7.15
N TRP A 109 -3.65 12.65 -8.23
CA TRP A 109 -4.06 11.51 -9.05
C TRP A 109 -3.88 10.18 -8.33
N ASN A 110 -2.77 10.00 -7.60
CA ASN A 110 -2.52 8.84 -6.74
C ASN A 110 -3.65 8.67 -5.70
N GLY A 111 -4.08 9.78 -5.07
CA GLY A 111 -5.21 9.76 -4.14
C GLY A 111 -6.54 9.35 -4.78
N ARG A 112 -6.85 9.85 -6.00
CA ARG A 112 -8.07 9.47 -6.73
C ARG A 112 -8.08 7.98 -7.07
N LEU A 113 -6.95 7.49 -7.57
CA LEU A 113 -6.73 6.09 -7.89
C LEU A 113 -6.86 5.20 -6.64
N TYR A 114 -6.27 5.63 -5.53
CA TYR A 114 -6.39 4.95 -4.24
C TYR A 114 -7.84 4.86 -3.77
N VAL A 115 -8.59 5.97 -3.78
CA VAL A 115 -9.98 6.00 -3.33
C VAL A 115 -10.87 5.13 -4.23
N LEU A 116 -10.67 5.18 -5.55
CA LEU A 116 -11.41 4.33 -6.48
C LEU A 116 -11.16 2.83 -6.22
N ALA A 117 -9.89 2.45 -6.08
CA ALA A 117 -9.51 1.07 -5.79
C ALA A 117 -10.08 0.60 -4.43
N ALA A 118 -9.98 1.44 -3.39
CA ALA A 118 -10.49 1.14 -2.06
C ALA A 118 -12.03 1.02 -2.06
N PHE A 119 -12.73 1.85 -2.82
CA PHE A 119 -14.18 1.76 -2.99
C PHE A 119 -14.58 0.44 -3.66
N ILE A 120 -13.93 0.08 -4.77
CA ILE A 120 -14.20 -1.19 -5.47
C ILE A 120 -13.94 -2.38 -4.54
N MET A 121 -12.80 -2.41 -3.83
CA MET A 121 -12.52 -3.49 -2.87
C MET A 121 -13.53 -3.52 -1.72
N GLY A 122 -13.91 -2.35 -1.18
CA GLY A 122 -14.88 -2.25 -0.09
C GLY A 122 -16.25 -2.81 -0.48
N VAL A 123 -16.73 -2.48 -1.68
CA VAL A 123 -17.99 -3.04 -2.22
C VAL A 123 -17.86 -4.55 -2.46
N SER A 124 -16.71 -5.00 -2.98
CA SER A 124 -16.49 -6.43 -3.19
C SER A 124 -16.49 -7.23 -1.89
N GLY A 125 -16.08 -6.64 -0.76
CA GLY A 125 -16.06 -7.32 0.55
C GLY A 125 -17.43 -7.41 1.25
N LEU A 126 -18.50 -6.85 0.68
CA LEU A 126 -19.86 -6.99 1.20
C LEU A 126 -20.54 -8.31 0.74
N TYR A 127 -19.96 -8.97 -0.25
CA TYR A 127 -20.42 -10.23 -0.83
C TYR A 127 -19.33 -11.28 -0.68
#